data_AF-A0A6B3IDG5-F1
#
_entry.id   AF-A0A6B3IDG5-F1
#
_cell.length_a   1.000
_cell.length_b   1.000
_cell.length_c   1.000
_cell.angle_alpha   90.00
_cell.angle_beta   90.00
_cell.angle_gamma   90.00
#
_symmetry.space_group_name_H-M   'P 1'
#
loop_
_entity.id
_entity.type
_entity.pdbx_description
1 polymer ?
#
loop_
_entity_poly.entity_id
_entity_poly.type
_entity_poly.pdbx_seq_one_letter_code
_entity_poly.pdbx_strand_id
1 'polypeptide(L)'
;QALAVPCGKEDGGAFAYQPGKKGELVANNDASAAAVLGLLGKGMAVGDANAVKDPVCTKGDDLTAEQSAQNGAHYLAATLAASPYLEQPPMPGAEDAEPQPDFGNTADAVVSLAASGHKDKATASVKWLEKNAGTWAKQGGPAASAQLIFAAHATGADARDFGGTDLVKQLNATGPSPAATALPSPTPSGPQPSSGTESDDGGLGLWWLVGIGLLFGAGIGFLLSMRRKKQQP
;
A
#
# COMPACT_ATOMS: atom_id res chain seq x y z
N GLN A 1 13.36 12.25 -17.91
CA GLN A 1 13.36 10.85 -17.41
C GLN A 1 13.47 9.90 -18.60
N ALA A 2 14.39 8.93 -18.63
CA ALA A 2 14.76 8.21 -19.87
C ALA A 2 13.71 7.23 -20.42
N LEU A 3 12.71 6.83 -19.62
CA LEU A 3 11.69 5.83 -20.01
C LEU A 3 10.26 6.39 -20.05
N ALA A 4 10.07 7.68 -19.80
CA ALA A 4 8.74 8.30 -19.79
C ALA A 4 8.33 8.73 -21.21
N VAL A 5 7.12 8.35 -21.63
CA VAL A 5 6.50 8.86 -22.86
C VAL A 5 6.14 10.34 -22.64
N PRO A 6 6.63 11.27 -23.48
CA PRO A 6 6.36 12.70 -23.28
C PRO A 6 4.87 13.03 -23.33
N CYS A 7 4.41 13.86 -22.39
CA CYS A 7 3.04 14.38 -22.38
C CYS A 7 2.68 15.12 -23.68
N GLY A 8 1.46 14.91 -24.17
CA GLY A 8 0.98 15.48 -25.44
C GLY A 8 1.26 14.60 -26.67
N LYS A 9 1.81 13.40 -26.47
CA LYS A 9 1.77 12.31 -27.44
C LYS A 9 0.67 11.32 -27.06
N GLU A 10 0.41 10.36 -27.95
CA GLU A 10 -0.32 9.14 -27.60
C GLU A 10 0.37 8.46 -26.40
N ASP A 11 -0.44 8.00 -25.45
CA ASP A 11 -0.01 7.46 -24.16
C ASP A 11 0.95 8.36 -23.35
N GLY A 12 0.84 9.67 -23.54
CA GLY A 12 1.64 10.65 -22.82
C GLY A 12 1.56 10.46 -21.31
N GLY A 13 2.73 10.36 -20.67
CA GLY A 13 2.88 10.13 -19.24
C GLY A 13 3.10 8.66 -18.84
N ALA A 14 2.82 7.70 -19.72
CA ALA A 14 3.18 6.31 -19.50
C ALA A 14 4.68 6.11 -19.36
N PHE A 15 5.07 5.02 -18.72
CA PHE A 15 6.45 4.53 -18.72
C PHE A 15 6.59 3.30 -19.59
N ALA A 16 7.68 3.23 -20.33
CA ALA A 16 8.07 2.05 -21.07
C ALA A 16 8.86 1.09 -20.17
N TYR A 17 8.69 -0.22 -20.39
CA TYR A 17 9.51 -1.25 -19.75
C TYR A 17 10.99 -1.12 -20.17
N GLN A 18 11.21 -0.89 -21.46
CA GLN A 18 12.52 -0.62 -22.04
C GLN A 18 12.35 0.14 -23.37
N PRO A 19 13.38 0.84 -23.85
CA PRO A 19 13.37 1.38 -25.20
C PRO A 19 13.37 0.26 -26.23
N GLY A 20 12.65 0.46 -27.33
CA GLY A 20 12.75 -0.38 -28.51
C GLY A 20 14.08 -0.19 -29.24
N LYS A 21 14.24 -0.88 -30.38
CA LYS A 21 15.53 -0.95 -31.09
C LYS A 21 16.01 0.41 -31.61
N LYS A 22 15.09 1.35 -31.87
CA LYS A 22 15.39 2.71 -32.32
C LYS A 22 15.23 3.74 -31.21
N GLY A 23 15.12 3.30 -29.95
CA GLY A 23 14.89 4.16 -28.79
C GLY A 23 13.44 4.60 -28.61
N GLU A 24 12.50 4.03 -29.39
CA GLU A 24 11.08 4.28 -29.22
C GLU A 24 10.59 3.80 -27.85
N LEU A 25 9.71 4.58 -27.22
CA LEU A 25 9.08 4.24 -25.95
C LEU A 25 7.63 3.87 -26.23
N VAL A 26 7.25 2.66 -25.82
CA VAL A 26 5.87 2.15 -25.90
C VAL A 26 5.33 2.09 -24.48
N ALA A 27 4.10 2.56 -24.29
CA ALA A 27 3.44 2.52 -23.01
C ALA A 27 3.37 1.09 -22.47
N ASN A 28 3.69 0.92 -21.20
CA ASN A 28 3.60 -0.34 -20.51
C ASN A 28 2.92 -0.12 -19.16
N ASN A 29 1.82 -0.85 -18.94
CA ASN A 29 0.96 -0.67 -17.78
C ASN A 29 1.67 -1.01 -16.45
N ASP A 30 2.40 -2.12 -16.41
CA ASP A 30 3.22 -2.55 -15.27
C ASP A 30 4.32 -1.52 -14.96
N ALA A 31 5.13 -1.17 -15.97
CA ALA A 31 6.20 -0.18 -15.83
C ALA A 31 5.66 1.17 -15.36
N SER A 32 4.48 1.57 -15.81
CA SER A 32 3.81 2.80 -15.36
C SER A 32 3.40 2.72 -13.90
N ALA A 33 2.76 1.62 -13.48
CA ALA A 33 2.42 1.40 -12.08
C ALA A 33 3.67 1.38 -11.18
N ALA A 34 4.69 0.61 -11.55
CA ALA A 34 5.93 0.52 -10.80
C ALA A 34 6.69 1.85 -10.74
N ALA A 35 6.74 2.60 -11.85
CA ALA A 35 7.41 3.89 -11.90
C ALA A 35 6.73 4.92 -11.01
N VAL A 36 5.39 4.98 -10.99
CA VAL A 36 4.65 5.88 -10.07
C VAL A 36 5.06 5.61 -8.63
N LEU A 37 5.01 4.35 -8.18
CA LEU A 37 5.34 4.01 -6.80
C LEU A 37 6.81 4.31 -6.46
N GLY A 38 7.72 3.95 -7.37
CA GLY A 38 9.16 4.13 -7.21
C GLY A 38 9.58 5.60 -7.19
N LEU A 39 9.02 6.43 -8.07
CA LEU A 39 9.32 7.87 -8.15
C LEU A 39 8.80 8.63 -6.92
N LEU A 40 7.70 8.18 -6.32
CA LEU A 40 7.18 8.70 -5.06
C LEU A 40 7.97 8.22 -3.84
N GLY A 41 8.85 7.23 -4.00
CA GLY A 41 9.59 6.60 -2.90
C GLY A 41 8.69 5.90 -1.87
N LYS A 42 7.52 5.40 -2.31
CA LYS A 42 6.53 4.74 -1.44
C LYS A 42 6.67 3.21 -1.52
N GLY A 43 6.29 2.52 -0.45
CA GLY A 43 6.16 1.06 -0.44
C GLY A 43 4.74 0.61 -0.86
N MET A 44 4.53 -0.68 -1.08
CA MET A 44 3.24 -1.25 -1.54
C MET A 44 2.08 -1.10 -0.53
N ALA A 45 2.39 -1.06 0.76
CA ALA A 45 1.42 -0.82 1.83
C ALA A 45 1.14 0.69 1.96
N VAL A 46 0.61 1.29 0.89
CA VAL A 46 0.23 2.71 0.89
C VAL A 46 -1.06 2.93 1.69
N GLY A 47 -1.10 4.05 2.40
CA GLY A 47 -2.28 4.43 3.15
C GLY A 47 -3.41 4.92 2.24
N ASP A 48 -4.61 4.88 2.81
CA ASP A 48 -5.84 5.30 2.16
C ASP A 48 -5.93 6.84 2.06
N ALA A 49 -5.42 7.42 0.97
CA ALA A 49 -5.34 8.87 0.77
C ALA A 49 -5.90 9.33 -0.58
N ASN A 50 -6.54 10.50 -0.59
CA ASN A 50 -7.03 11.17 -1.79
C ASN A 50 -6.58 12.64 -1.81
N ALA A 51 -5.96 13.04 -2.91
CA ALA A 51 -5.68 14.40 -3.28
C ALA A 51 -6.96 15.07 -3.79
N VAL A 52 -7.00 16.39 -3.72
CA VAL A 52 -8.16 17.19 -4.14
C VAL A 52 -8.17 17.40 -5.67
N LYS A 53 -7.01 17.31 -6.31
CA LYS A 53 -6.83 17.58 -7.73
C LYS A 53 -6.51 16.29 -8.47
N ASP A 54 -7.09 16.14 -9.64
CA ASP A 54 -6.79 15.04 -10.57
C ASP A 54 -5.31 15.07 -11.02
N PRO A 55 -4.74 13.91 -11.41
CA PRO A 55 -3.39 13.85 -11.94
C PRO A 55 -3.32 14.54 -13.31
N VAL A 56 -2.28 15.34 -13.51
CA VAL A 56 -2.06 16.11 -14.75
C VAL A 56 -0.77 15.72 -15.43
N CYS A 57 -0.82 15.53 -16.75
CA CYS A 57 0.37 15.27 -17.55
C CYS A 57 1.16 16.57 -17.79
N THR A 58 2.21 16.77 -17.00
CA THR A 58 3.13 17.91 -17.08
C THR A 58 4.16 17.69 -18.19
N LYS A 59 4.26 18.66 -19.10
CA LYS A 59 5.27 18.68 -20.18
C LYS A 59 6.60 19.28 -19.69
N GLY A 60 7.70 18.78 -20.24
CA GLY A 60 9.04 19.32 -20.02
C GLY A 60 10.10 18.22 -19.95
N ASP A 61 11.36 18.61 -20.12
CA ASP A 61 12.50 17.68 -20.11
C ASP A 61 13.12 17.53 -18.70
N ASP A 62 12.92 18.54 -17.84
CA ASP A 62 13.47 18.63 -16.47
C ASP A 62 12.40 18.41 -15.38
N LEU A 63 11.54 17.41 -15.56
CA LEU A 63 10.51 17.10 -14.56
C LEU A 63 11.12 16.52 -13.27
N THR A 64 10.56 16.92 -12.13
CA THR A 64 10.85 16.30 -10.84
C THR A 64 10.35 14.86 -10.80
N ALA A 65 10.83 14.06 -9.84
CA ALA A 65 10.34 12.70 -9.64
C ALA A 65 8.82 12.69 -9.36
N GLU A 66 8.32 13.60 -8.53
CA GLU A 66 6.90 13.78 -8.26
C GLU A 66 6.11 14.10 -9.53
N GLN A 67 6.55 15.07 -10.35
CA GLN A 67 5.88 15.39 -11.60
C GLN A 67 5.83 14.20 -12.56
N SER A 68 6.92 13.42 -12.59
CA SER A 68 7.01 12.22 -13.41
C SER A 68 6.06 11.12 -12.90
N ALA A 69 5.90 10.98 -11.58
CA ALA A 69 4.92 10.08 -10.99
C ALA A 69 3.49 10.53 -11.29
N GLN A 70 3.20 11.83 -11.19
CA GLN A 70 1.88 12.38 -11.53
C GLN A 70 1.53 12.19 -13.02
N ASN A 71 2.53 12.22 -13.91
CA ASN A 71 2.34 11.86 -15.31
C ASN A 71 1.98 10.37 -15.49
N GLY A 72 2.65 9.47 -14.78
CA GLY A 72 2.30 8.04 -14.79
C GLY A 72 0.91 7.78 -14.23
N ALA A 73 0.54 8.46 -13.13
CA ALA A 73 -0.79 8.40 -12.54
C ALA A 73 -1.87 8.94 -13.50
N HIS A 74 -1.55 10.00 -14.26
CA HIS A 74 -2.45 10.54 -15.29
C HIS A 74 -2.74 9.50 -16.37
N TYR A 75 -1.71 8.82 -16.89
CA TYR A 75 -1.87 7.74 -17.84
C TYR A 75 -2.73 6.61 -17.27
N LEU A 76 -2.39 6.08 -16.08
CA LEU A 76 -3.13 4.98 -15.45
C LEU A 76 -4.60 5.33 -15.19
N ALA A 77 -4.87 6.55 -14.71
CA ALA A 77 -6.23 7.02 -14.49
C ALA A 77 -7.04 7.09 -15.79
N ALA A 78 -6.43 7.56 -16.88
CA ALA A 78 -7.09 7.59 -18.19
C ALA A 78 -7.36 6.18 -18.74
N THR A 79 -6.39 5.27 -18.63
CA THR A 79 -6.54 3.87 -19.05
C THR A 79 -7.64 3.15 -18.27
N LEU A 80 -7.68 3.33 -16.94
CA LEU A 80 -8.69 2.70 -16.08
C LEU A 80 -10.08 3.37 -16.16
N ALA A 81 -10.16 4.59 -16.67
CA ALA A 81 -11.43 5.22 -17.00
C ALA A 81 -12.06 4.63 -18.27
N ALA A 82 -11.22 4.20 -19.24
CA ALA A 82 -11.68 3.57 -20.48
C ALA A 82 -12.11 2.10 -20.27
N SER A 83 -11.42 1.37 -19.39
CA SER A 83 -11.73 0.00 -19.01
C SER A 83 -11.49 -0.19 -17.51
N PRO A 84 -12.34 -0.92 -16.76
CA PRO A 84 -12.11 -1.11 -15.32
C PRO A 84 -10.88 -1.97 -15.00
N TYR A 85 -10.20 -2.53 -16.00
CA TYR A 85 -8.97 -3.30 -15.84
C TYR A 85 -7.94 -2.88 -16.89
N LEU A 86 -6.67 -3.11 -16.55
CA LEU A 86 -5.58 -3.06 -17.52
C LEU A 86 -5.60 -4.33 -18.35
N GLU A 87 -5.26 -4.19 -19.62
CA GLU A 87 -5.09 -5.32 -20.52
C GLU A 87 -3.62 -5.75 -20.55
N GLN A 88 -3.42 -7.07 -20.57
CA GLN A 88 -2.16 -7.70 -20.90
C GLN A 88 -2.15 -7.95 -22.41
N PRO A 89 -1.15 -7.44 -23.16
CA PRO A 89 -1.01 -7.80 -24.56
C PRO A 89 -0.71 -9.31 -24.70
N PRO A 90 -1.09 -9.91 -25.83
CA PRO A 90 -0.83 -11.33 -26.08
C PRO A 90 0.66 -11.64 -25.92
N MET A 91 0.96 -12.69 -25.16
CA MET A 91 2.35 -13.11 -24.96
C MET A 91 2.93 -13.67 -26.26
N PRO A 92 4.23 -13.45 -26.54
CA PRO A 92 4.87 -14.10 -27.68
C PRO A 92 4.71 -15.62 -27.63
N GLY A 93 4.07 -16.19 -28.64
CA GLY A 93 3.80 -17.63 -28.72
C GLY A 93 2.48 -18.09 -28.09
N ALA A 94 1.63 -17.18 -27.60
CA ALA A 94 0.27 -17.51 -27.19
C ALA A 94 -0.59 -17.92 -28.40
N GLU A 95 -1.46 -18.91 -28.20
CA GLU A 95 -2.50 -19.28 -29.17
C GLU A 95 -3.59 -18.21 -29.26
N ASP A 96 -3.89 -17.58 -28.13
CA ASP A 96 -4.81 -16.45 -28.03
C ASP A 96 -4.12 -15.16 -28.44
N ALA A 97 -4.59 -14.57 -29.54
CA ALA A 97 -4.08 -13.32 -30.09
C ALA A 97 -4.75 -12.06 -29.50
N GLU A 98 -5.80 -12.24 -28.68
CA GLU A 98 -6.57 -11.14 -28.12
C GLU A 98 -6.00 -10.68 -26.77
N PRO A 99 -5.94 -9.36 -26.51
CA PRO A 99 -5.62 -8.84 -25.18
C PRO A 99 -6.53 -9.43 -24.12
N GLN A 100 -5.95 -9.78 -22.96
CA GLN A 100 -6.69 -10.36 -21.83
C GLN A 100 -6.65 -9.42 -20.62
N PRO A 101 -7.65 -9.48 -19.71
CA PRO A 101 -7.58 -8.73 -18.47
C PRO A 101 -6.37 -9.12 -17.63
N ASP A 102 -5.64 -8.11 -17.16
CA ASP A 102 -4.47 -8.27 -16.30
C ASP A 102 -4.82 -7.94 -14.85
N PHE A 103 -5.15 -8.96 -14.07
CA PHE A 103 -5.55 -8.79 -12.67
C PHE A 103 -4.42 -8.23 -11.80
N GLY A 104 -3.18 -8.69 -12.04
CA GLY A 104 -2.01 -8.30 -11.25
C GLY A 104 -1.67 -6.84 -11.48
N ASN A 105 -1.49 -6.45 -12.74
CA ASN A 105 -1.18 -5.06 -13.07
C ASN A 105 -2.34 -4.12 -12.76
N THR A 106 -3.60 -4.58 -12.87
CA THR A 106 -4.75 -3.78 -12.40
C THR A 106 -4.65 -3.51 -10.89
N ALA A 107 -4.32 -4.52 -10.07
CA ALA A 107 -4.14 -4.32 -8.63
C ALA A 107 -2.95 -3.39 -8.32
N ASP A 108 -1.83 -3.52 -9.04
CA ASP A 108 -0.67 -2.65 -8.86
C ASP A 108 -0.96 -1.20 -9.29
N ALA A 109 -1.74 -0.99 -10.36
CA ALA A 109 -2.20 0.34 -10.75
C ALA A 109 -3.15 0.97 -9.72
N VAL A 110 -4.02 0.18 -9.08
CA VAL A 110 -4.84 0.65 -7.95
C VAL A 110 -3.95 1.16 -6.82
N VAL A 111 -2.92 0.39 -6.44
CA VAL A 111 -1.94 0.79 -5.42
C VAL A 111 -1.22 2.07 -5.83
N SER A 112 -0.77 2.18 -7.08
CA SER A 112 -0.05 3.37 -7.58
C SER A 112 -0.92 4.61 -7.68
N LEU A 113 -2.19 4.46 -8.05
CA LEU A 113 -3.15 5.57 -8.02
C LEU A 113 -3.39 6.04 -6.59
N ALA A 114 -3.64 5.13 -5.64
CA ALA A 114 -3.74 5.50 -4.23
C ALA A 114 -2.46 6.17 -3.70
N ALA A 115 -1.29 5.63 -4.06
CA ALA A 115 0.02 6.16 -3.67
C ALA A 115 0.23 7.61 -4.13
N SER A 116 -0.24 7.94 -5.34
CA SER A 116 -0.17 9.27 -5.95
C SER A 116 -1.31 10.19 -5.52
N GLY A 117 -2.24 9.72 -4.70
CA GLY A 117 -3.36 10.48 -4.15
C GLY A 117 -4.64 10.38 -4.98
N HIS A 118 -4.80 9.41 -5.85
CA HIS A 118 -5.90 9.34 -6.82
C HIS A 118 -6.68 8.03 -6.71
N LYS A 119 -6.91 7.51 -5.50
CA LYS A 119 -7.66 6.25 -5.32
C LYS A 119 -9.09 6.35 -5.85
N ASP A 120 -9.67 7.56 -5.93
CA ASP A 120 -10.98 7.78 -6.53
C ASP A 120 -11.02 7.32 -8.00
N LYS A 121 -9.92 7.48 -8.74
CA LYS A 121 -9.77 7.02 -10.14
C LYS A 121 -9.71 5.50 -10.28
N ALA A 122 -9.48 4.78 -9.18
CA ALA A 122 -9.41 3.32 -9.13
C ALA A 122 -10.74 2.65 -8.73
N THR A 123 -11.81 3.42 -8.45
CA THR A 123 -13.06 2.86 -7.87
C THR A 123 -13.69 1.75 -8.72
N ALA A 124 -13.76 1.93 -10.04
CA ALA A 124 -14.31 0.91 -10.94
C ALA A 124 -13.43 -0.36 -10.98
N SER A 125 -12.12 -0.16 -10.92
CA SER A 125 -11.13 -1.24 -10.91
C SER A 125 -11.17 -2.07 -9.64
N VAL A 126 -11.31 -1.43 -8.46
CA VAL A 126 -11.49 -2.16 -7.20
C VAL A 126 -12.73 -3.04 -7.26
N LYS A 127 -13.87 -2.53 -7.72
CA LYS A 127 -15.10 -3.32 -7.87
C LYS A 127 -14.93 -4.49 -8.85
N TRP A 128 -14.19 -4.26 -9.93
CA TRP A 128 -13.89 -5.33 -10.88
C TRP A 128 -12.97 -6.39 -10.25
N LEU A 129 -11.96 -5.99 -9.48
CA LEU A 129 -11.11 -6.91 -8.73
C LEU A 129 -11.93 -7.72 -7.71
N GLU A 130 -12.80 -7.08 -6.92
CA GLU A 130 -13.68 -7.76 -5.96
C GLU A 130 -14.51 -8.86 -6.64
N LYS A 131 -15.12 -8.55 -7.78
CA LYS A 131 -15.94 -9.51 -8.53
C LYS A 131 -15.16 -10.75 -8.98
N ASN A 132 -13.86 -10.61 -9.23
CA ASN A 132 -13.03 -11.68 -9.81
C ASN A 132 -12.03 -12.28 -8.81
N ALA A 133 -11.92 -11.71 -7.60
CA ALA A 133 -10.89 -12.02 -6.61
C ALA A 133 -10.81 -13.50 -6.25
N GLY A 134 -11.95 -14.15 -6.02
CA GLY A 134 -11.99 -15.55 -5.60
C GLY A 134 -11.37 -16.52 -6.61
N THR A 135 -11.57 -16.27 -7.91
CA THR A 135 -10.95 -17.09 -8.98
C THR A 135 -9.48 -16.73 -9.14
N TRP A 136 -9.17 -15.43 -9.24
CA TRP A 136 -7.81 -14.97 -9.47
C TRP A 136 -6.87 -15.34 -8.33
N ALA A 137 -7.26 -15.10 -7.07
CA ALA A 137 -6.43 -15.43 -5.91
C ALA A 137 -6.09 -16.93 -5.86
N LYS A 138 -7.03 -17.81 -6.27
CA LYS A 138 -6.79 -19.27 -6.31
C LYS A 138 -5.81 -19.64 -7.42
N GLN A 139 -5.97 -19.08 -8.62
CA GLN A 139 -5.14 -19.39 -9.78
C GLN A 139 -3.73 -18.81 -9.65
N GLY A 140 -3.60 -17.54 -9.24
CA GLY A 140 -2.32 -16.85 -9.09
C GLY A 140 -1.64 -17.07 -7.73
N GLY A 141 -2.28 -17.80 -6.81
CA GLY A 141 -1.68 -18.23 -5.55
C GLY A 141 -1.31 -17.10 -4.58
N PRO A 142 -0.19 -17.22 -3.82
CA PRO A 142 0.15 -16.26 -2.77
C PRO A 142 0.44 -14.86 -3.32
N ALA A 143 1.03 -14.75 -4.52
CA ALA A 143 1.32 -13.44 -5.13
C ALA A 143 0.02 -12.70 -5.49
N ALA A 144 -0.92 -13.37 -6.15
CA ALA A 144 -2.22 -12.79 -6.47
C ALA A 144 -3.00 -12.38 -5.21
N SER A 145 -2.96 -13.22 -4.17
CA SER A 145 -3.58 -12.90 -2.88
C SER A 145 -2.96 -11.64 -2.26
N ALA A 146 -1.63 -11.51 -2.30
CA ALA A 146 -0.92 -10.35 -1.78
C ALA A 146 -1.23 -9.06 -2.56
N GLN A 147 -1.24 -9.11 -3.90
CA GLN A 147 -1.59 -7.95 -4.73
C GLN A 147 -3.00 -7.43 -4.41
N LEU A 148 -3.98 -8.33 -4.29
CA LEU A 148 -5.35 -7.96 -3.92
C LEU A 148 -5.43 -7.39 -2.49
N ILE A 149 -4.65 -7.92 -1.54
CA ILE A 149 -4.56 -7.36 -0.18
C ILE A 149 -4.02 -5.94 -0.21
N PHE A 150 -2.97 -5.66 -1.01
CA PHE A 150 -2.43 -4.30 -1.14
C PHE A 150 -3.45 -3.35 -1.79
N ALA A 151 -4.13 -3.77 -2.85
CA ALA A 151 -5.19 -2.97 -3.48
C ALA A 151 -6.34 -2.67 -2.50
N ALA A 152 -6.76 -3.65 -1.70
CA ALA A 152 -7.78 -3.47 -0.67
C ALA A 152 -7.31 -2.48 0.41
N HIS A 153 -6.10 -2.65 0.94
CA HIS A 153 -5.51 -1.75 1.92
C HIS A 153 -5.40 -0.30 1.42
N ALA A 154 -4.93 -0.13 0.18
CA ALA A 154 -4.69 1.17 -0.44
C ALA A 154 -5.98 1.98 -0.69
N THR A 155 -7.14 1.32 -0.69
CA THR A 155 -8.43 1.92 -1.05
C THR A 155 -9.48 1.85 0.04
N GLY A 156 -9.16 1.19 1.17
CA GLY A 156 -10.06 1.00 2.30
C GLY A 156 -11.07 -0.15 2.13
N ALA A 157 -10.93 -0.99 1.11
CA ALA A 157 -11.74 -2.19 0.97
C ALA A 157 -11.32 -3.27 2.00
N ASP A 158 -12.24 -4.15 2.38
CA ASP A 158 -11.96 -5.19 3.37
C ASP A 158 -11.26 -6.39 2.72
N ALA A 159 -9.97 -6.57 3.02
CA ALA A 159 -9.19 -7.71 2.55
C ALA A 159 -9.68 -9.07 3.10
N ARG A 160 -10.51 -9.09 4.16
CA ARG A 160 -11.11 -10.31 4.71
C ARG A 160 -12.49 -10.63 4.11
N ASP A 161 -13.06 -9.70 3.36
CA ASP A 161 -14.32 -9.89 2.63
C ASP A 161 -14.27 -9.21 1.25
N PHE A 162 -13.19 -9.44 0.51
CA PHE A 162 -12.95 -8.77 -0.76
C PHE A 162 -13.76 -9.46 -1.86
N GLY A 163 -14.98 -8.96 -2.09
CA GLY A 163 -15.95 -9.60 -2.98
C GLY A 163 -16.37 -10.99 -2.51
N GLY A 164 -16.51 -11.20 -1.19
CA GLY A 164 -16.82 -12.52 -0.61
C GLY A 164 -15.60 -13.42 -0.41
N THR A 165 -14.38 -12.93 -0.67
CA THR A 165 -13.13 -13.69 -0.54
C THR A 165 -12.31 -13.20 0.64
N ASP A 166 -12.00 -14.10 1.59
CA ASP A 166 -11.05 -13.82 2.67
C ASP A 166 -9.61 -14.04 2.16
N LEU A 167 -9.02 -12.98 1.61
CA LEU A 167 -7.68 -13.01 1.01
C LEU A 167 -6.61 -13.28 2.06
N VAL A 168 -6.80 -12.77 3.28
CA VAL A 168 -5.84 -12.96 4.38
C VAL A 168 -5.80 -14.43 4.81
N LYS A 169 -6.96 -15.06 4.97
CA LYS A 169 -7.06 -16.50 5.24
C LYS A 169 -6.46 -17.32 4.11
N GLN A 170 -6.73 -16.95 2.86
CA GLN A 170 -6.18 -17.63 1.70
C GLN A 170 -4.65 -17.54 1.66
N LEU A 171 -4.07 -16.35 1.84
CA LEU A 171 -2.63 -16.16 1.88
C LEU A 171 -1.98 -16.96 3.03
N ASN A 172 -2.55 -16.91 4.24
CA ASN A 172 -2.06 -17.68 5.38
C ASN A 172 -2.09 -19.20 5.16
N ALA A 173 -3.03 -19.71 4.35
CA ALA A 173 -3.10 -21.12 4.01
C ALA A 173 -1.99 -21.58 3.05
N THR A 174 -1.23 -20.67 2.44
CA THR A 174 -0.14 -21.01 1.49
C THR A 174 1.20 -21.31 2.17
N GLY A 175 1.33 -21.04 3.47
CA GLY A 175 2.57 -21.20 4.22
C GLY A 175 2.38 -21.89 5.58
N PRO A 176 3.46 -22.01 6.38
CA PRO A 176 3.34 -22.47 7.76
C PRO A 176 2.44 -21.54 8.56
N SER A 177 1.80 -22.07 9.61
CA SER A 177 0.90 -21.29 10.45
C SER A 177 1.60 -20.01 10.91
N PRO A 178 0.97 -18.82 10.73
CA PRO A 178 1.56 -17.57 11.17
C PRO A 178 1.91 -17.63 12.64
N ALA A 179 3.04 -17.02 13.01
CA ALA A 179 3.36 -16.81 14.42
C ALA A 179 2.24 -15.99 15.06
N ALA A 180 1.82 -16.38 16.26
CA ALA A 180 0.87 -15.60 17.03
C ALA A 180 1.51 -14.26 17.39
N THR A 181 1.15 -13.19 16.69
CA THR A 181 1.49 -11.82 17.09
C THR A 181 0.55 -11.39 18.21
N ALA A 182 1.10 -10.86 19.30
CA ALA A 182 0.31 -10.22 20.33
C ALA A 182 -0.52 -9.10 19.68
N LEU A 183 -1.85 -9.19 19.78
CA LEU A 183 -2.72 -8.10 19.37
C LEU A 183 -2.34 -6.87 20.21
N PRO A 184 -2.13 -5.69 19.60
CA PRO A 184 -1.97 -4.48 20.38
C PRO A 184 -3.20 -4.35 21.27
N SER A 185 -2.97 -4.26 22.58
CA SER A 185 -4.06 -4.08 23.54
C SER A 185 -4.82 -2.81 23.16
N PRO A 186 -6.16 -2.84 23.11
CA PRO A 186 -6.94 -1.66 22.79
C PRO A 186 -6.52 -0.53 23.74
N THR A 187 -6.13 0.61 23.18
CA THR A 187 -5.87 1.81 23.97
C THR A 187 -7.16 2.15 24.72
N PRO A 188 -7.16 2.21 26.06
CA PRO A 188 -8.36 2.52 26.81
C PRO A 188 -8.92 3.87 26.37
N SER A 189 -10.00 3.85 25.60
CA SER A 189 -10.76 5.04 25.25
C SER A 189 -11.83 5.24 26.32
N GLY A 190 -11.39 5.72 27.47
CA GLY A 190 -12.25 5.99 28.61
C GLY A 190 -11.59 6.96 29.58
N PRO A 191 -12.36 7.83 30.27
CA PRO A 191 -11.82 8.68 31.33
C PRO A 191 -11.12 7.82 32.39
N GLN A 192 -9.90 8.21 32.76
CA GLN A 192 -9.14 7.61 33.85
C GLN A 192 -9.99 7.62 35.13
N PRO A 193 -10.29 6.47 35.75
CA PRO A 193 -10.99 6.46 37.03
C PRO A 193 -10.07 7.11 38.07
N SER A 194 -10.57 8.17 38.71
CA SER A 194 -9.96 8.72 39.91
C SER A 194 -9.95 7.64 41.00
N SER A 195 -8.77 7.35 41.55
CA SER A 195 -8.57 6.40 42.63
C SER A 195 -9.28 6.89 43.90
N GLY A 196 -10.51 6.41 44.12
CA GLY A 196 -11.16 6.40 45.42
C GLY A 196 -10.89 5.06 46.09
N THR A 197 -10.19 5.09 47.21
CA THR A 197 -10.07 3.98 48.17
C THR A 197 -11.44 3.67 48.76
N GLU A 198 -11.92 2.44 48.61
CA GLU A 198 -12.53 1.64 49.70
C GLU A 198 -12.72 0.18 49.27
N SER A 199 -12.92 -0.67 50.27
CA SER A 199 -12.39 -2.03 50.46
C SER A 199 -13.24 -3.19 49.92
N ASP A 200 -12.56 -4.34 49.78
CA ASP A 200 -13.01 -5.76 49.81
C ASP A 200 -14.02 -6.20 48.71
N ASP A 201 -13.85 -7.30 47.98
CA ASP A 201 -13.20 -8.58 48.26
C ASP A 201 -12.97 -9.33 46.93
N GLY A 202 -11.92 -10.15 46.83
CA GLY A 202 -11.75 -11.12 45.72
C GLY A 202 -10.48 -11.03 44.86
N GLY A 203 -9.38 -11.58 45.38
CA GLY A 203 -8.45 -12.42 44.61
C GLY A 203 -7.44 -11.76 43.67
N LEU A 204 -6.15 -11.95 44.00
CA LEU A 204 -4.95 -11.70 43.18
C LEU A 204 -4.32 -10.30 43.26
N GLY A 205 -3.90 -9.96 44.49
CA GLY A 205 -2.46 -9.82 44.75
C GLY A 205 -1.77 -8.53 44.30
N LEU A 206 -2.01 -7.45 45.06
CA LEU A 206 -1.29 -6.16 45.11
C LEU A 206 0.25 -6.26 45.25
N TRP A 207 0.82 -7.46 45.39
CA TRP A 207 2.24 -7.72 45.66
C TRP A 207 3.15 -7.54 44.44
N TRP A 208 2.63 -7.67 43.21
CA TRP A 208 3.42 -7.41 41.99
C TRP A 208 3.69 -5.91 41.73
N LEU A 209 2.82 -5.02 42.23
CA LEU A 209 2.94 -3.58 42.01
C LEU A 209 4.06 -2.93 42.85
N VAL A 210 4.37 -3.49 44.02
CA VAL A 210 5.50 -3.03 44.84
C VAL A 210 6.85 -3.48 44.24
N GLY A 211 6.90 -4.65 43.58
CA GLY A 211 8.11 -5.17 42.93
C GLY A 211 8.54 -4.38 41.70
N ILE A 212 7.60 -3.82 40.93
CA ILE A 212 7.89 -3.03 39.73
C ILE A 212 8.25 -1.57 40.10
N GLY A 213 7.67 -1.02 41.16
CA GLY A 213 7.98 0.35 41.62
C GLY A 213 9.42 0.55 42.08
N LEU A 214 10.09 -0.49 42.60
CA LEU A 214 11.48 -0.39 43.06
C LEU A 214 12.52 -0.53 41.94
N LEU A 215 12.18 -1.15 40.80
CA LEU A 215 13.10 -1.36 39.67
C LEU A 215 13.15 -0.16 38.70
N PHE A 216 12.08 0.64 38.61
CA PHE A 216 12.06 1.86 37.79
C PHE A 216 12.60 3.12 38.50
N GLY A 217 12.71 3.12 39.84
CA GLY A 217 13.26 4.24 40.61
C GLY A 217 14.79 4.39 40.56
N ALA A 218 15.52 3.30 40.29
CA ALA A 218 16.99 3.32 40.25
C ALA A 218 17.58 3.85 38.92
N GLY A 219 16.85 3.73 37.81
CA GLY A 219 17.36 4.09 36.47
C GLY A 219 17.34 5.60 36.17
N ILE A 220 16.33 6.33 36.65
CA ILE A 220 16.16 7.77 36.36
C ILE A 220 17.14 8.63 37.18
N GLY A 221 17.46 8.21 38.41
CA GLY A 221 18.41 8.93 39.28
C GLY A 221 19.86 8.93 38.77
N PHE A 222 20.29 7.83 38.12
CA PHE A 222 21.65 7.71 37.60
C PHE A 222 21.89 8.58 36.35
N LEU A 223 20.89 8.71 35.46
CA LEU A 223 21.00 9.51 34.23
C LEU A 223 20.93 11.03 34.47
N LEU A 224 20.22 11.49 35.52
CA LEU A 224 20.21 12.91 35.88
C LEU A 224 21.48 13.35 36.64
N SER A 225 22.14 12.45 37.37
CA SER A 225 23.37 12.76 38.13
C SER A 225 24.61 12.94 37.21
N MET A 226 24.68 12.23 36.08
CA MET A 226 25.80 12.39 35.13
C MET A 226 25.71 13.63 34.23
N ARG A 227 24.53 14.22 34.03
CA ARG A 227 24.35 15.39 33.16
C ARG A 227 24.74 16.71 33.86
N ARG A 228 24.72 16.77 35.19
CA ARG A 228 25.09 17.95 35.99
C ARG A 228 26.60 18.15 36.17
N LYS A 229 27.42 17.11 36.00
CA LYS A 229 28.88 17.19 36.16
C LYS A 229 29.64 17.79 34.96
N LYS A 230 28.97 18.10 33.84
CA LYS A 230 29.59 18.71 32.65
C LYS A 230 29.25 20.19 32.44
N GLN A 231 28.64 20.85 33.43
CA GLN A 231 28.28 22.27 33.33
C GLN A 231 28.51 23.02 34.66
N GLN A 232 29.77 23.11 35.10
CA GLN A 232 30.27 24.23 35.90
C GLN A 232 31.70 24.53 35.42
N PRO A 233 32.09 25.82 35.35
CA PRO A 233 33.10 26.36 34.42
C PRO A 233 34.52 25.82 34.61
#